data_AF-A0A345ISC3-F1
#
_entry.id   AF-A0A345ISC3-F1
#
_cell.length_a   1.000
_cell.length_b   1.000
_cell.length_c   1.000
_cell.angle_alpha   90.00
_cell.angle_beta   90.00
_cell.angle_gamma   90.00
#
_symmetry.space_group_name_H-M   'P 1'
#
loop_
_entity.id
_entity.type
_entity.pdbx_description
1 polymer ?
#
loop_
_entity_poly.entity_id
_entity_poly.type
_entity_poly.pdbx_seq_one_letter_code
_entity_poly.pdbx_strand_id
1 'polypeptide(L)'
;MSKLTKIFVTKYALSSGPFSVMAETQNEGSMASWKGDGYWNYAHGKEFWLTEEEALADCERRRKAKLASIDKQVKKLKAMAFTIKELADGQ
;
A
#
# COMPACT_ATOMS: atom_id res chain seq x y z
N MET A 1 1.10 30.85 2.87
CA MET A 1 2.26 29.98 3.11
C MET A 1 1.73 28.56 3.30
N SER A 2 2.22 27.60 2.52
CA SER A 2 1.94 26.18 2.80
C SER A 2 2.53 25.85 4.17
N LYS A 3 1.70 25.39 5.10
CA LYS A 3 2.18 24.92 6.41
C LYS A 3 2.63 23.49 6.26
N LEU A 4 3.88 23.21 6.65
CA LEU A 4 4.37 21.84 6.75
C LEU A 4 3.75 21.16 7.96
N THR A 5 3.26 19.95 7.75
CA THR A 5 2.65 19.10 8.79
C THR A 5 3.43 17.80 8.85
N LYS A 6 3.73 17.33 10.07
CA LYS A 6 4.28 15.98 10.24
C LYS A 6 3.20 14.97 9.90
N ILE A 7 3.49 14.11 8.94
CA ILE A 7 2.60 13.01 8.55
C ILE A 7 3.31 11.67 8.74
N PHE A 8 2.53 10.60 8.81
CA PHE A 8 3.00 9.23 8.88
C PHE A 8 2.54 8.48 7.63
N VAL A 9 3.47 8.15 6.74
CA VAL A 9 3.20 7.53 5.44
C VAL A 9 3.19 6.01 5.59
N THR A 10 2.07 5.37 5.25
CA THR A 10 1.88 3.91 5.32
C THR A 10 1.78 3.24 3.95
N LYS A 11 1.88 4.01 2.86
CA LYS A 11 1.91 3.53 1.47
C LYS A 11 2.84 2.33 1.27
N TYR A 12 4.00 2.34 1.92
CA TYR A 12 5.06 1.34 1.79
C TYR A 12 5.17 0.40 2.99
N ALA A 13 4.12 0.30 3.82
CA ALA A 13 4.13 -0.47 5.07
C ALA A 13 4.52 -1.95 4.91
N LEU A 14 4.22 -2.57 3.76
CA LEU A 14 4.51 -3.97 3.49
C LEU A 14 5.73 -4.20 2.58
N SER A 15 6.48 -3.15 2.24
CA SER A 15 7.73 -3.24 1.49
C SER A 15 8.89 -2.68 2.31
N SER A 16 9.07 -1.36 2.31
CA SER A 16 10.18 -0.69 3.01
C SER A 16 9.83 -0.27 4.45
N GLY A 17 8.57 -0.43 4.86
CA GLY A 17 8.06 0.00 6.15
C GLY A 17 7.43 1.41 6.11
N PRO A 18 6.64 1.77 7.14
CA PRO A 18 6.11 3.13 7.29
C PRO A 18 7.21 4.10 7.73
N PHE A 19 7.02 5.39 7.46
CA PHE A 19 7.95 6.44 7.90
C PHE A 19 7.20 7.75 8.17
N SER A 20 7.83 8.67 8.89
CA SER A 20 7.29 10.02 9.09
C SER A 20 8.07 11.06 8.29
N VAL A 21 7.38 12.08 7.78
CA VAL A 21 8.00 13.18 7.04
C VAL A 21 7.23 14.49 7.25
N MET A 22 7.91 15.63 7.09
CA MET A 22 7.23 16.92 7.00
C MET A 22 6.73 17.11 5.57
N ALA A 23 5.42 17.28 5.40
CA ALA A 23 4.78 17.39 4.09
C ALA A 23 3.82 18.57 4.03
N GLU A 24 3.61 19.09 2.82
CA GLU A 24 2.52 20.00 2.54
C GLU A 24 1.23 19.20 2.36
N THR A 25 0.24 19.42 3.23
CA THR A 25 -1.09 18.81 3.13
C THR A 25 -2.01 19.67 2.28
N GLN A 26 -2.68 19.08 1.30
CA GLN A 26 -3.55 19.72 0.32
C GLN A 26 -4.91 19.02 0.28
N ASN A 27 -5.88 19.61 -0.43
CA ASN A 27 -7.21 19.03 -0.67
C ASN A 27 -7.89 18.53 0.62
N GLU A 28 -7.97 19.41 1.63
CA GLU A 28 -8.59 19.09 2.93
C GLU A 28 -7.95 17.89 3.66
N GLY A 29 -6.66 17.66 3.44
CA GLY A 29 -5.92 16.55 4.06
C GLY A 29 -6.07 15.21 3.32
N SER A 30 -6.61 15.21 2.10
CA SER A 30 -6.67 14.00 1.26
C SER A 30 -5.41 13.78 0.41
N MET A 31 -4.49 14.73 0.39
CA MET A 31 -3.22 14.63 -0.34
C MET A 31 -2.09 15.25 0.46
N ALA A 32 -0.91 14.64 0.41
CA ALA A 32 0.30 15.20 0.97
C ALA A 32 1.47 15.11 -0.03
N SER A 33 2.33 16.13 -0.05
CA SER A 33 3.51 16.19 -0.92
C SER A 33 4.76 16.61 -0.16
N TRP A 34 5.89 15.96 -0.43
CA TRP A 34 7.20 16.30 0.14
C TRP A 34 8.32 16.07 -0.88
N LYS A 35 9.48 16.71 -0.70
CA LYS A 35 10.68 16.39 -1.47
C LYS A 35 11.51 15.33 -0.74
N GLY A 36 11.97 14.32 -1.47
CA GLY A 36 12.86 13.27 -0.99
C GLY A 36 13.68 12.74 -2.17
N ASP A 37 14.96 12.44 -1.95
CA ASP A 37 15.88 11.91 -2.98
C ASP A 37 15.93 12.73 -4.29
N GLY A 38 15.75 14.05 -4.18
CA GLY A 38 15.81 14.98 -5.31
C GLY A 38 14.52 15.10 -6.13
N TYR A 39 13.47 14.37 -5.81
CA TYR A 39 12.18 14.42 -6.51
C TYR A 39 10.99 14.69 -5.57
N TRP A 40 9.86 15.08 -6.16
CA TRP A 40 8.60 15.23 -5.43
C TRP A 40 7.96 13.86 -5.21
N ASN A 41 7.52 13.65 -3.98
CA ASN A 41 6.80 12.47 -3.53
C ASN A 41 5.37 12.88 -3.15
N TYR A 42 4.44 11.93 -3.29
CA TYR A 42 3.02 12.15 -3.05
C TYR A 42 2.39 10.94 -2.35
N ALA A 43 1.51 11.24 -1.39
CA ALA A 43 0.63 10.27 -0.74
C ALA A 43 -0.82 10.75 -0.83
N HIS A 44 -1.73 9.84 -1.20
CA HIS A 44 -3.14 10.16 -1.43
C HIS A 44 -4.08 9.32 -0.57
N GLY A 45 -5.15 9.93 -0.08
CA GLY A 45 -6.17 9.29 0.73
C GLY A 45 -5.57 8.53 1.92
N LYS A 46 -5.84 7.23 2.02
CA LYS A 46 -5.41 6.36 3.13
C LYS A 46 -3.95 5.89 3.02
N GLU A 47 -3.09 6.68 2.39
CA GLU A 47 -1.64 6.42 2.28
C GLU A 47 -0.81 7.14 3.34
N PHE A 48 -1.42 8.09 4.07
CA PHE A 48 -0.79 8.77 5.20
C PHE A 48 -1.81 9.11 6.30
N TRP A 49 -1.29 9.37 7.49
CA TRP A 49 -2.07 9.69 8.69
C TRP A 49 -1.42 10.84 9.46
N LEU A 50 -2.20 11.52 10.30
CA LEU A 50 -1.72 12.65 11.11
C LEU A 50 -1.26 12.23 12.50
N THR A 51 -1.64 11.03 12.93
CA THR A 51 -1.22 10.42 14.20
C THR A 51 -0.47 9.12 13.96
N GLU A 52 0.40 8.77 14.90
CA GLU A 52 1.18 7.53 14.83
C GLU A 52 0.28 6.31 15.03
N GLU A 53 -0.71 6.43 15.93
CA GLU A 53 -1.67 5.40 16.27
C GLU A 53 -2.51 4.98 15.07
N GLU A 54 -3.02 5.95 14.30
CA GLU A 54 -3.77 5.69 13.06
C GLU A 54 -2.88 5.03 12.00
N ALA A 55 -1.63 5.47 11.88
CA ALA A 55 -0.68 4.88 10.94
C ALA A 55 -0.38 3.41 11.27
N LEU A 56 -0.13 3.11 12.55
CA LEU A 56 0.10 1.74 13.01
C LEU A 56 -1.15 0.87 12.81
N ALA A 57 -2.35 1.39 13.10
CA ALA A 57 -3.60 0.70 12.84
C ALA A 57 -3.79 0.36 11.35
N ASP A 58 -3.42 1.28 10.44
CA ASP A 58 -3.47 1.03 9.01
C ASP A 58 -2.40 0.01 8.55
N CYS A 59 -1.17 0.06 9.10
CA CYS A 59 -0.15 -0.95 8.86
C CYS A 59 -0.65 -2.36 9.24
N GLU A 60 -1.27 -2.49 10.40
CA GLU A 60 -1.90 -3.72 10.87
C GLU A 60 -3.02 -4.20 9.94
N ARG A 61 -3.92 -3.29 9.54
CA ARG A 61 -4.99 -3.57 8.58
C ARG A 61 -4.44 -4.09 7.26
N ARG A 62 -3.39 -3.44 6.72
CA ARG A 62 -2.70 -3.85 5.47
C ARG A 62 -2.08 -5.24 5.62
N ARG A 63 -1.40 -5.51 6.73
CA ARG A 63 -0.78 -6.82 7.00
C ARG A 63 -1.83 -7.93 7.01
N LYS A 64 -2.91 -7.76 7.78
CA LYS A 64 -4.00 -8.73 7.89
C LYS A 64 -4.64 -9.00 6.52
N ALA A 65 -4.95 -7.95 5.76
CA ALA A 65 -5.52 -8.09 4.42
C ALA A 65 -4.57 -8.84 3.45
N LYS A 66 -3.27 -8.54 3.50
CA LYS A 66 -2.27 -9.21 2.66
C LYS A 66 -2.13 -10.68 3.04
N LEU A 67 -2.07 -11.00 4.33
CA LEU A 67 -2.02 -12.39 4.81
C LEU A 67 -3.25 -13.19 4.36
N ALA A 68 -4.46 -12.63 4.46
CA ALA A 68 -5.68 -13.29 3.98
C ALA A 68 -5.64 -13.53 2.46
N SER A 69 -5.14 -12.57 1.68
CA SER A 69 -4.94 -12.73 0.23
C SER A 69 -3.91 -13.82 -0.10
N ILE A 70 -2.80 -13.86 0.64
CA ILE A 70 -1.75 -14.88 0.46
C ILE A 70 -2.32 -16.27 0.81
N ASP A 71 -3.04 -16.42 1.92
CA ASP A 71 -3.67 -17.70 2.29
C ASP A 71 -4.60 -18.21 1.18
N LYS A 72 -5.43 -17.32 0.60
CA LYS A 72 -6.28 -17.66 -0.55
C LYS A 72 -5.47 -18.13 -1.77
N GLN A 73 -4.37 -17.44 -2.08
CA GLN A 73 -3.48 -17.81 -3.19
C GLN A 73 -2.79 -19.16 -2.93
N VAL A 74 -2.31 -19.39 -1.71
CA VAL A 74 -1.68 -20.66 -1.30
C VAL A 74 -2.69 -21.80 -1.40
N LYS A 75 -3.91 -21.64 -0.90
CA LYS A 75 -4.98 -22.65 -1.02
C LYS A 75 -5.31 -22.96 -2.47
N LYS A 76 -5.43 -21.93 -3.31
CA LYS A 76 -5.63 -22.10 -4.76
C LYS A 76 -4.52 -22.95 -5.36
N LEU A 77 -3.26 -22.55 -5.16
CA LEU A 77 -2.09 -23.26 -5.71
C LEU A 77 -2.01 -24.71 -5.23
N LYS A 78 -2.28 -24.97 -3.94
CA LYS A 78 -2.31 -26.33 -3.38
C LYS A 78 -3.38 -27.23 -4.01
N ALA A 79 -4.49 -26.66 -4.46
CA ALA A 79 -5.60 -27.38 -5.06
C ALA A 79 -5.50 -27.51 -6.59
N MET A 80 -4.48 -26.91 -7.23
CA MET A 80 -4.34 -26.98 -8.69
C MET A 80 -3.89 -28.37 -9.13
N ALA A 81 -4.63 -28.95 -10.06
CA ALA A 81 -4.21 -30.10 -10.85
C ALA A 81 -4.00 -29.63 -12.30
N PHE A 82 -2.90 -30.06 -12.92
CA PHE A 82 -2.58 -29.74 -14.30
C PHE A 82 -2.88 -30.94 -15.18
N THR A 83 -3.68 -30.74 -16.23
CA THR A 83 -3.94 -31.74 -17.27
C THR A 83 -3.64 -31.10 -18.62
N ILE A 84 -2.86 -31.79 -19.46
CA ILE A 84 -2.60 -31.37 -20.83
C ILE A 84 -3.71 -31.94 -21.71
N LYS A 85 -4.41 -31.09 -22.44
CA LYS A 85 -5.33 -31.51 -23.50
C LYS A 85 -4.68 -31.17 -24.84
N GLU A 86 -4.75 -32.10 -25.79
CA GLU A 86 -4.43 -31.78 -27.17
C GLU A 86 -5.43 -30.72 -27.66
N LEU A 87 -4.91 -29.65 -28.24
CA LEU A 87 -5.73 -28.72 -29.00
C LEU A 87 -6.16 -29.48 -30.25
N ALA A 88 -7.46 -29.62 -30.47
CA ALA A 88 -7.94 -30.10 -31.75
C ALA A 88 -7.48 -29.10 -32.82
N ASP A 89 -6.64 -29.54 -33.74
CA ASP A 89 -6.24 -28.74 -34.88
C ASP A 89 -7.49 -28.34 -35.68
N GLY A 90 -7.80 -27.04 -35.64
CA GLY A 90 -8.75 -26.38 -36.54
C GLY A 90 -10.22 -26.82 -36.46
N GLN A 91 -11.04 -26.01 -35.78
CA GLN A 91 -12.42 -25.69 -36.20
C GLN A 91 -12.69 -24.21 -36.02
#